data_AF-A0A7K7K861-F1
#
_entry.id   AF-A0A7K7K861-F1
#
_cell.length_a   1.000
_cell.length_b   1.000
_cell.length_c   1.000
_cell.angle_alpha   90.00
_cell.angle_beta   90.00
_cell.angle_gamma   90.00
#
_symmetry.space_group_name_H-M   'P 1'
#
loop_
_entity.id
_entity.type
_entity.pdbx_description
1 polymer ?
#
loop_
_entity_poly.entity_id
_entity_poly.type
_entity_poly.pdbx_seq_one_letter_code
_entity_poly.pdbx_strand_id
1 'polypeptide(L)'
;GHFTWEKYLKETCAIPAPAHCFKQSYTPPANEFKISMKLEAQDPRNTTSTCIATVVGLTGARLRLRLDGSDNKNDFWRLVDSAEIQPIGNCEKNGGMLQPPLGFRLNASSWPMFLLKTLNGAEMAPVRIFHKEPPSPSQNFFKTGMKLEAVDRKNPHFICPATIGEVRGSEVLITFDGWRGAFDYWCRYDSRDIFPVGWCSLTGDNLQPPGTKVVIPKSPLPASEVNSEKPSMHSSTKAGLGHQQGQRRRKTGKKRGRTTKTLIHHPMPTPSKSVEPLKFPRKRGPKPGSKRKPRTLLNPAPTSPTTSTPEPDTSTVPQDAATIPSSAMQAPTVCIYLNKNGSTGPHLDKKKIQQLPDHFGPARASVVLQQAVQACIDCAYHQKTVFSFLKQGHGGEVISAVFDREQHTLNLPAVNSITYVLRFLEKLCHNLRSDNLFGNQPFTQNSHMQRSHQYDHDRYLPGRSW
;
A
#
# COMPACT_ATOMS: atom_id res chain seq x y z
N GLY A 1 -24.42 5.87 28.85
CA GLY A 1 -25.34 5.19 27.90
C GLY A 1 -24.74 5.27 26.50
N HIS A 2 -25.13 4.36 25.61
CA HIS A 2 -24.67 4.37 24.22
C HIS A 2 -25.23 5.57 23.44
N PHE A 3 -24.53 5.99 22.39
CA PHE A 3 -25.00 7.02 21.47
C PHE A 3 -26.19 6.48 20.63
N THR A 4 -27.24 7.27 20.49
CA THR A 4 -28.32 6.99 19.53
C THR A 4 -28.69 8.26 18.78
N TRP A 5 -28.86 8.12 17.46
CA TRP A 5 -29.14 9.25 16.57
C TRP A 5 -30.46 9.95 16.87
N GLU A 6 -31.52 9.19 17.18
CA GLU A 6 -32.84 9.75 17.52
C GLU A 6 -32.75 10.69 18.73
N LYS A 7 -32.05 10.27 19.79
CA LYS A 7 -31.82 11.11 20.97
C LYS A 7 -30.97 12.32 20.62
N TYR A 8 -29.88 12.12 19.88
CA TYR A 8 -28.94 13.18 19.56
C TYR A 8 -29.54 14.28 18.66
N LEU A 9 -30.38 13.91 17.69
CA LEU A 9 -31.13 14.86 16.85
C LEU A 9 -32.11 15.70 17.69
N LYS A 10 -32.83 15.08 18.63
CA LYS A 10 -33.71 15.78 19.58
C LYS A 10 -32.93 16.73 20.49
N GLU A 11 -31.82 16.27 21.09
CA GLU A 11 -30.98 17.09 21.98
C GLU A 11 -30.24 18.24 21.28
N THR A 12 -30.01 18.15 19.96
CA THR A 12 -29.37 19.20 19.16
C THR A 12 -30.35 20.04 18.33
N CYS A 13 -31.65 19.77 18.42
CA CYS A 13 -32.70 20.39 17.60
C CYS A 13 -32.39 20.36 16.08
N ALA A 14 -31.72 19.30 15.61
CA ALA A 14 -31.19 19.20 14.27
C ALA A 14 -31.95 18.17 13.41
N ILE A 15 -31.86 18.31 12.09
CA ILE A 15 -32.45 17.38 11.12
C ILE A 15 -31.37 16.52 10.46
N PRO A 16 -31.63 15.23 10.16
CA PRO A 16 -30.76 14.43 9.32
C PRO A 16 -30.83 14.92 7.86
N ALA A 17 -29.75 14.80 7.11
CA ALA A 17 -29.78 14.94 5.66
C ALA A 17 -30.62 13.78 5.06
N PRO A 18 -31.60 14.06 4.18
CA PRO A 18 -32.37 13.03 3.50
C PRO A 18 -31.48 12.07 2.69
N ALA A 19 -31.84 10.78 2.65
CA ALA A 19 -31.04 9.76 1.97
C ALA A 19 -30.79 10.04 0.46
N HIS A 20 -31.69 10.76 -0.21
CA HIS A 20 -31.51 11.19 -1.61
C HIS A 20 -30.41 12.24 -1.83
N CYS A 21 -29.82 12.80 -0.76
CA CYS A 21 -28.67 13.70 -0.87
C CYS A 21 -27.36 12.96 -1.15
N PHE A 22 -27.32 11.64 -0.97
CA PHE A 22 -26.09 10.85 -0.95
C PHE A 22 -25.97 9.95 -2.19
N LYS A 23 -24.73 9.74 -2.67
CA LYS A 23 -24.40 8.67 -3.60
C LYS A 23 -24.20 7.35 -2.84
N GLN A 24 -25.27 6.83 -2.23
CA GLN A 24 -25.28 5.59 -1.46
C GLN A 24 -26.57 4.79 -1.76
N SER A 25 -26.48 3.47 -1.72
CA SER A 25 -27.63 2.59 -1.92
C SER A 25 -28.58 2.64 -0.72
N TYR A 26 -29.90 2.81 -0.95
CA TYR A 26 -30.92 2.84 0.12
C TYR A 26 -30.92 1.56 0.97
N THR A 27 -30.79 0.42 0.31
CA THR A 27 -30.40 -0.85 0.95
C THR A 27 -28.89 -0.98 0.77
N PRO A 28 -28.08 -1.04 1.84
CA PRO A 28 -26.64 -1.20 1.71
C PRO A 28 -26.27 -2.52 1.00
N PRO A 29 -25.18 -2.54 0.22
CA PRO A 29 -24.71 -3.77 -0.43
C PRO A 29 -24.19 -4.79 0.60
N ALA A 30 -24.37 -6.07 0.30
CA ALA A 30 -23.83 -7.16 1.12
C ALA A 30 -22.30 -7.20 1.02
N ASN A 31 -21.61 -7.63 2.09
CA ASN A 31 -20.16 -7.76 2.09
C ASN A 31 -19.75 -9.24 2.10
N GLU A 32 -19.58 -9.82 0.92
CA GLU A 32 -19.15 -11.21 0.72
C GLU A 32 -17.62 -11.38 0.62
N PHE A 33 -16.84 -10.30 0.77
CA PHE A 33 -15.38 -10.37 0.73
C PHE A 33 -14.81 -11.05 1.97
N LYS A 34 -13.67 -11.71 1.81
CA LYS A 34 -12.89 -12.30 2.90
C LYS A 34 -11.54 -11.63 3.04
N ILE A 35 -11.00 -11.64 4.26
CA ILE A 35 -9.59 -11.29 4.50
C ILE A 35 -8.69 -12.22 3.69
N SER A 36 -7.56 -11.69 3.20
CA SER A 36 -6.61 -12.30 2.25
C SER A 36 -7.03 -12.35 0.78
N MET A 37 -8.31 -12.10 0.43
CA MET A 37 -8.70 -11.94 -0.97
C MET A 37 -7.95 -10.79 -1.65
N LYS A 38 -7.51 -11.00 -2.89
CA LYS A 38 -6.87 -9.99 -3.74
C LYS A 38 -7.84 -9.41 -4.77
N LEU A 39 -7.67 -8.13 -5.05
CA LEU A 39 -8.43 -7.35 -6.01
C LEU A 39 -7.55 -6.27 -6.67
N GLU A 40 -8.05 -5.63 -7.71
CA GLU A 40 -7.46 -4.42 -8.30
C GLU A 40 -8.04 -3.18 -7.62
N ALA A 41 -7.20 -2.18 -7.32
CA ALA A 41 -7.64 -0.91 -6.74
C ALA A 41 -6.77 0.26 -7.23
N GLN A 42 -7.34 1.46 -7.32
CA GLN A 42 -6.57 2.69 -7.53
C GLN A 42 -5.73 3.01 -6.28
N ASP A 43 -4.45 3.39 -6.44
CA ASP A 43 -3.63 3.86 -5.31
C ASP A 43 -4.13 5.23 -4.82
N PRO A 44 -4.58 5.38 -3.55
CA PRO A 44 -5.06 6.67 -3.04
C PRO A 44 -4.00 7.79 -3.05
N ARG A 45 -2.73 7.46 -3.27
CA ARG A 45 -1.59 8.40 -3.33
C ARG A 45 -1.09 8.62 -4.77
N ASN A 46 -1.58 7.83 -5.73
CA ASN A 46 -1.46 8.09 -7.16
C ASN A 46 -2.65 7.46 -7.91
N THR A 47 -3.77 8.19 -8.03
CA THR A 47 -5.04 7.66 -8.57
C THR A 47 -4.99 7.29 -10.07
N THR A 48 -3.88 7.58 -10.75
CA THR A 48 -3.60 7.09 -12.12
C THR A 48 -3.07 5.65 -12.15
N SER A 49 -2.66 5.09 -11.02
CA SER A 49 -2.15 3.72 -10.89
C SER A 49 -3.23 2.77 -10.37
N THR A 50 -3.65 1.80 -11.21
CA THR A 50 -4.32 0.58 -10.73
C THR A 50 -3.26 -0.40 -10.23
N CYS A 51 -3.40 -0.86 -8.99
CA CYS A 51 -2.47 -1.75 -8.29
C CYS A 51 -3.21 -3.00 -7.79
N ILE A 52 -2.48 -4.07 -7.48
CA ILE A 52 -3.04 -5.18 -6.68
C ILE A 52 -3.16 -4.74 -5.22
N ALA A 53 -4.31 -5.03 -4.62
CA ALA A 53 -4.57 -4.83 -3.20
C ALA A 53 -5.11 -6.11 -2.56
N THR A 54 -4.75 -6.33 -1.29
CA THR A 54 -5.27 -7.41 -0.45
C THR A 54 -6.25 -6.84 0.57
N VAL A 55 -7.36 -7.55 0.80
CA VAL A 55 -8.28 -7.30 1.91
C VAL A 55 -7.61 -7.70 3.23
N VAL A 56 -7.30 -6.71 4.07
CA VAL A 56 -6.64 -6.88 5.38
C VAL A 56 -7.58 -6.64 6.57
N GLY A 57 -8.86 -6.43 6.31
CA GLY A 57 -9.91 -6.24 7.32
C GLY A 57 -11.25 -5.87 6.69
N LEU A 58 -12.32 -5.97 7.47
CA LEU A 58 -13.71 -5.73 7.06
C LEU A 58 -14.44 -4.96 8.18
N THR A 59 -15.35 -4.06 7.83
CA THR A 59 -16.33 -3.47 8.79
C THR A 59 -17.53 -2.98 8.01
N GLY A 60 -18.75 -3.36 8.42
CA GLY A 60 -19.97 -3.17 7.63
C GLY A 60 -19.80 -3.48 6.13
N ALA A 61 -20.22 -2.55 5.27
CA ALA A 61 -20.05 -2.63 3.82
C ALA A 61 -18.68 -2.13 3.29
N ARG A 62 -17.69 -1.93 4.17
CA ARG A 62 -16.35 -1.42 3.83
C ARG A 62 -15.25 -2.50 3.96
N LEU A 63 -14.33 -2.47 3.00
CA LEU A 63 -13.10 -3.25 2.94
C LEU A 63 -11.93 -2.40 3.43
N ARG A 64 -11.08 -2.94 4.29
CA ARG A 64 -9.74 -2.39 4.58
C ARG A 64 -8.75 -3.01 3.61
N LEU A 65 -8.11 -2.18 2.80
CA LEU A 65 -7.24 -2.58 1.71
C LEU A 65 -5.80 -2.15 1.98
N ARG A 66 -4.85 -2.98 1.54
CA ARG A 66 -3.42 -2.68 1.51
C ARG A 66 -2.87 -3.06 0.14
N LEU A 67 -2.08 -2.17 -0.47
CA LEU A 67 -1.48 -2.44 -1.77
C LEU A 67 -0.33 -3.45 -1.62
N ASP A 68 -0.29 -4.44 -2.49
CA ASP A 68 0.70 -5.52 -2.40
C ASP A 68 2.10 -4.99 -2.71
N GLY A 69 3.02 -5.20 -1.76
CA GLY A 69 4.40 -4.71 -1.84
C GLY A 69 4.62 -3.30 -1.30
N SER A 70 3.59 -2.59 -0.83
CA SER A 70 3.74 -1.34 -0.06
C SER A 70 3.98 -1.62 1.44
N ASP A 71 3.78 -0.60 2.29
CA ASP A 71 3.76 -0.76 3.75
C ASP A 71 2.36 -0.99 4.35
N ASN A 72 2.30 -1.06 5.68
CA ASN A 72 1.10 -1.24 6.50
C ASN A 72 0.66 0.05 7.23
N LYS A 73 1.17 1.20 6.80
CA LYS A 73 0.83 2.53 7.34
C LYS A 73 -0.14 3.28 6.43
N ASN A 74 -0.15 2.92 5.14
CA ASN A 74 -1.00 3.49 4.10
C ASN A 74 -2.19 2.57 3.75
N ASP A 75 -2.73 1.84 4.74
CA ASP A 75 -3.98 1.09 4.58
C ASP A 75 -5.13 2.07 4.32
N PHE A 76 -6.03 1.73 3.40
CA PHE A 76 -7.16 2.57 3.00
C PHE A 76 -8.48 1.79 3.05
N TRP A 77 -9.61 2.50 2.98
CA TRP A 77 -10.94 1.88 3.02
C TRP A 77 -11.73 2.19 1.75
N ARG A 78 -12.48 1.19 1.25
CA ARG A 78 -13.41 1.33 0.11
C ARG A 78 -14.69 0.54 0.38
N LEU A 79 -15.82 1.02 -0.15
CA LEU A 79 -17.08 0.28 -0.14
C LEU A 79 -17.02 -0.85 -1.16
N VAL A 80 -17.77 -1.94 -0.93
CA VAL A 80 -17.93 -3.07 -1.87
C VAL A 80 -18.61 -2.69 -3.19
N ASP A 81 -19.22 -1.51 -3.26
CA ASP A 81 -19.83 -0.90 -4.45
C ASP A 81 -19.04 0.33 -4.96
N SER A 82 -17.75 0.42 -4.63
CA SER A 82 -16.89 1.52 -5.08
C SER A 82 -16.35 1.27 -6.49
N ALA A 83 -16.51 2.26 -7.38
CA ALA A 83 -15.92 2.23 -8.73
C ALA A 83 -14.37 2.33 -8.75
N GLU A 84 -13.71 2.42 -7.59
CA GLU A 84 -12.25 2.42 -7.45
C GLU A 84 -11.65 1.04 -7.15
N ILE A 85 -12.50 0.00 -6.98
CA ILE A 85 -12.08 -1.41 -6.85
C ILE A 85 -12.64 -2.28 -7.97
N GLN A 86 -11.87 -3.27 -8.43
CA GLN A 86 -12.22 -4.17 -9.52
C GLN A 86 -11.72 -5.60 -9.27
N PRO A 87 -12.34 -6.63 -9.90
CA PRO A 87 -11.77 -7.98 -9.93
C PRO A 87 -10.47 -8.00 -10.74
N ILE A 88 -9.58 -8.95 -10.41
CA ILE A 88 -8.31 -9.13 -11.11
C ILE A 88 -8.53 -9.55 -12.57
N GLY A 89 -7.76 -8.94 -13.47
CA GLY A 89 -7.88 -9.07 -14.92
C GLY A 89 -8.71 -7.94 -15.56
N ASN A 90 -9.31 -7.04 -14.78
CA ASN A 90 -10.09 -5.92 -15.33
C ASN A 90 -9.18 -4.88 -16.02
N CYS A 91 -8.07 -4.49 -15.38
CA CYS A 91 -7.11 -3.54 -15.94
C CYS A 91 -6.58 -4.00 -17.30
N GLU A 92 -6.17 -5.27 -17.40
CA GLU A 92 -5.69 -5.90 -18.65
C GLU A 92 -6.80 -5.97 -19.72
N LYS A 93 -8.00 -6.44 -19.35
CA LYS A 93 -9.17 -6.50 -20.25
C LYS A 93 -9.53 -5.13 -20.85
N ASN A 94 -9.26 -4.05 -20.12
CA ASN A 94 -9.49 -2.68 -20.57
C ASN A 94 -8.28 -2.05 -21.30
N GLY A 95 -7.25 -2.83 -21.63
CA GLY A 95 -6.04 -2.36 -22.34
C GLY A 95 -5.04 -1.60 -21.45
N GLY A 96 -5.25 -1.61 -20.13
CA GLY A 96 -4.31 -1.07 -19.15
C GLY A 96 -3.25 -2.08 -18.71
N MET A 97 -2.32 -1.60 -17.89
CA MET A 97 -1.29 -2.43 -17.26
C MET A 97 -1.20 -2.07 -15.77
N LEU A 98 -1.20 -3.08 -14.90
CA LEU A 98 -1.09 -2.91 -13.45
C LEU A 98 0.26 -2.28 -13.07
N GLN A 99 0.19 -1.24 -12.23
CA GLN A 99 1.33 -0.43 -11.82
C GLN A 99 1.82 -0.81 -10.42
N PRO A 100 3.12 -0.66 -10.12
CA PRO A 100 3.62 -0.77 -8.75
C PRO A 100 3.01 0.35 -7.89
N PRO A 101 2.63 0.08 -6.63
CA PRO A 101 2.09 1.11 -5.74
C PRO A 101 3.13 2.16 -5.39
N LEU A 102 2.70 3.37 -5.02
CA LEU A 102 3.60 4.39 -4.52
C LEU A 102 4.28 3.90 -3.23
N GLY A 103 5.60 4.01 -3.13
CA GLY A 103 6.35 3.39 -2.03
C GLY A 103 6.35 1.85 -2.06
N PHE A 104 6.20 1.23 -3.24
CA PHE A 104 6.59 -0.16 -3.48
C PHE A 104 8.00 -0.41 -2.94
N ARG A 105 8.18 -1.46 -2.15
CA ARG A 105 9.38 -1.70 -1.34
C ARG A 105 10.58 -2.27 -2.11
N LEU A 106 10.40 -2.64 -3.38
CA LEU A 106 11.44 -3.14 -4.26
C LEU A 106 11.71 -2.15 -5.40
N ASN A 107 12.77 -2.36 -6.17
CA ASN A 107 13.02 -1.57 -7.38
C ASN A 107 11.94 -1.85 -8.46
N ALA A 108 11.69 -0.88 -9.34
CA ALA A 108 10.66 -0.97 -10.37
C ALA A 108 10.87 -2.18 -11.32
N SER A 109 12.12 -2.56 -11.59
CA SER A 109 12.48 -3.74 -12.39
C SER A 109 12.15 -5.09 -11.73
N SER A 110 11.80 -5.11 -10.43
CA SER A 110 11.23 -6.28 -9.74
C SER A 110 9.71 -6.38 -9.88
N TRP A 111 9.00 -5.34 -10.35
CA TRP A 111 7.53 -5.30 -10.37
C TRP A 111 6.89 -6.48 -11.14
N PRO A 112 7.32 -6.85 -12.36
CA PRO A 112 6.67 -7.96 -13.09
C PRO A 112 6.78 -9.31 -12.37
N MET A 113 7.95 -9.61 -11.80
CA MET A 113 8.17 -10.84 -11.02
C MET A 113 7.48 -10.81 -9.66
N PHE A 114 7.34 -9.63 -9.05
CA PHE A 114 6.56 -9.45 -7.83
C PHE A 114 5.08 -9.67 -8.08
N LEU A 115 4.52 -9.10 -9.16
CA LEU A 115 3.13 -9.27 -9.57
C LEU A 115 2.81 -10.75 -9.84
N LEU A 116 3.63 -11.41 -10.67
CA LEU A 116 3.50 -12.85 -10.96
C LEU A 116 3.55 -13.71 -9.70
N LYS A 117 4.49 -13.45 -8.79
CA LYS A 117 4.58 -14.20 -7.51
C LYS A 117 3.40 -13.91 -6.58
N THR A 118 2.89 -12.68 -6.57
CA THR A 118 1.79 -12.24 -5.70
C THR A 118 0.44 -12.81 -6.14
N LEU A 119 0.25 -13.06 -7.44
CA LEU A 119 -0.99 -13.63 -7.98
C LEU A 119 -0.98 -15.17 -8.03
N ASN A 120 0.20 -15.80 -8.15
CA ASN A 120 0.30 -17.26 -8.19
C ASN A 120 -0.20 -17.90 -6.87
N GLY A 121 -1.27 -18.69 -6.97
CA GLY A 121 -1.88 -19.38 -5.82
C GLY A 121 -2.67 -18.47 -4.86
N ALA A 122 -2.95 -17.22 -5.23
CA ALA A 122 -3.71 -16.30 -4.38
C ALA A 122 -5.24 -16.49 -4.48
N GLU A 123 -5.96 -16.32 -3.37
CA GLU A 123 -7.43 -16.21 -3.39
C GLU A 123 -7.81 -14.87 -4.04
N MET A 124 -8.35 -14.91 -5.27
CA MET A 124 -8.84 -13.73 -5.96
C MET A 124 -10.30 -13.47 -5.58
N ALA A 125 -10.66 -12.21 -5.33
CA ALA A 125 -12.05 -11.83 -5.10
C ALA A 125 -12.89 -12.14 -6.35
N PRO A 126 -13.95 -12.98 -6.25
CA PRO A 126 -14.71 -13.39 -7.43
C PRO A 126 -15.56 -12.25 -7.98
N VAL A 127 -15.62 -12.11 -9.32
CA VAL A 127 -16.33 -11.01 -10.02
C VAL A 127 -17.73 -10.72 -9.47
N ARG A 128 -18.49 -11.75 -9.07
CA ARG A 128 -19.87 -11.63 -8.58
C ARG A 128 -20.06 -10.81 -7.29
N ILE A 129 -19.02 -10.64 -6.46
CA ILE A 129 -19.12 -9.93 -5.16
C ILE A 129 -18.77 -8.44 -5.27
N PHE A 130 -18.40 -7.95 -6.46
CA PHE A 130 -18.23 -6.53 -6.72
C PHE A 130 -19.59 -5.93 -7.08
N HIS A 131 -20.09 -5.03 -6.24
CA HIS A 131 -21.40 -4.43 -6.44
C HIS A 131 -21.32 -3.24 -7.40
N LYS A 132 -22.39 -3.02 -8.17
CA LYS A 132 -22.51 -1.84 -9.04
C LYS A 132 -22.69 -0.58 -8.19
N GLU A 133 -21.91 0.45 -8.48
CA GLU A 133 -21.98 1.72 -7.77
C GLU A 133 -23.38 2.38 -7.87
N PRO A 134 -23.94 2.91 -6.76
CA PRO A 134 -25.22 3.61 -6.75
C PRO A 134 -25.24 4.88 -7.63
N PRO A 135 -26.44 5.26 -8.13
CA PRO A 135 -26.60 6.49 -8.91
C PRO A 135 -26.24 7.73 -8.09
N SER A 136 -25.54 8.69 -8.71
CA SER A 136 -25.33 10.01 -8.13
C SER A 136 -26.65 10.78 -8.03
N PRO A 137 -26.87 11.60 -6.99
CA PRO A 137 -27.93 12.59 -6.97
C PRO A 137 -27.82 13.53 -8.18
N SER A 138 -28.95 14.03 -8.70
CA SER A 138 -28.96 14.90 -9.89
C SER A 138 -28.37 16.29 -9.66
N GLN A 139 -28.30 16.73 -8.40
CA GLN A 139 -27.74 18.01 -7.95
C GLN A 139 -27.40 17.94 -6.45
N ASN A 140 -26.79 19.00 -5.91
CA ASN A 140 -26.51 19.12 -4.49
C ASN A 140 -27.80 19.45 -3.69
N PHE A 141 -28.34 18.46 -2.98
CA PHE A 141 -29.54 18.63 -2.15
C PHE A 141 -29.26 19.05 -0.70
N PHE A 142 -28.01 18.98 -0.24
CA PHE A 142 -27.64 19.31 1.14
C PHE A 142 -27.95 20.78 1.52
N LYS A 143 -28.15 21.01 2.82
CA LYS A 143 -28.32 22.33 3.44
C LYS A 143 -27.45 22.43 4.69
N THR A 144 -26.91 23.62 4.97
CA THR A 144 -26.20 23.91 6.23
C THR A 144 -27.06 23.54 7.43
N GLY A 145 -26.45 22.90 8.43
CA GLY A 145 -27.11 22.43 9.66
C GLY A 145 -27.71 21.02 9.59
N MET A 146 -27.79 20.39 8.40
CA MET A 146 -28.16 18.98 8.29
C MET A 146 -27.07 18.08 8.91
N LYS A 147 -27.47 17.03 9.63
CA LYS A 147 -26.57 16.02 10.18
C LYS A 147 -26.45 14.78 9.30
N LEU A 148 -25.27 14.14 9.34
CA LEU A 148 -24.91 12.97 8.55
C LEU A 148 -23.87 12.11 9.29
N GLU A 149 -23.54 10.97 8.70
CA GLU A 149 -22.38 10.15 9.06
C GLU A 149 -21.26 10.39 8.03
N ALA A 150 -20.01 10.57 8.48
CA ALA A 150 -18.87 10.85 7.60
C ALA A 150 -17.58 10.15 8.06
N VAL A 151 -16.76 9.70 7.10
CA VAL A 151 -15.43 9.13 7.38
C VAL A 151 -14.48 10.23 7.88
N ASP A 152 -13.78 10.00 8.99
CA ASP A 152 -12.63 10.83 9.38
C ASP A 152 -11.47 10.56 8.42
N ARG A 153 -11.19 11.50 7.51
CA ARG A 153 -10.09 11.38 6.54
C ARG A 153 -8.69 11.31 7.18
N LYS A 154 -8.53 11.64 8.46
CA LYS A 154 -7.27 11.45 9.21
C LYS A 154 -7.19 10.08 9.88
N ASN A 155 -8.32 9.44 10.18
CA ASN A 155 -8.41 8.10 10.74
C ASN A 155 -9.49 7.27 10.03
N PRO A 156 -9.33 6.89 8.74
CA PRO A 156 -10.44 6.42 7.89
C PRO A 156 -11.11 5.09 8.31
N HIS A 157 -10.61 4.44 9.37
CA HIS A 157 -11.32 3.38 10.07
C HIS A 157 -12.65 3.88 10.66
N PHE A 158 -12.69 5.10 11.19
CA PHE A 158 -13.86 5.65 11.89
C PHE A 158 -14.81 6.38 10.93
N ILE A 159 -16.11 6.14 11.15
CA ILE A 159 -17.19 7.02 10.71
C ILE A 159 -17.72 7.73 11.96
N CYS A 160 -18.04 9.01 11.83
CA CYS A 160 -18.45 9.88 12.94
C CYS A 160 -19.70 10.70 12.57
N PRO A 161 -20.53 11.09 13.56
CA PRO A 161 -21.51 12.17 13.42
C PRO A 161 -20.84 13.47 12.96
N ALA A 162 -21.40 14.02 11.88
CA ALA A 162 -20.97 15.27 11.29
C ALA A 162 -22.16 16.15 10.92
N THR A 163 -21.90 17.42 10.71
CA THR A 163 -22.86 18.44 10.28
C THR A 163 -22.38 19.06 8.97
N ILE A 164 -23.31 19.42 8.07
CA ILE A 164 -23.00 20.27 6.92
C ILE A 164 -22.76 21.70 7.42
N GLY A 165 -21.51 22.16 7.45
CA GLY A 165 -21.17 23.52 7.88
C GLY A 165 -21.51 24.58 6.83
N GLU A 166 -21.25 24.28 5.56
CA GLU A 166 -21.41 25.21 4.43
C GLU A 166 -21.65 24.42 3.13
N VAL A 167 -22.28 25.07 2.14
CA VAL A 167 -22.59 24.49 0.82
C VAL A 167 -22.15 25.46 -0.28
N ARG A 168 -21.36 24.99 -1.25
CA ARG A 168 -20.82 25.80 -2.36
C ARG A 168 -20.96 25.06 -3.69
N GLY A 169 -22.07 25.31 -4.39
CA GLY A 169 -22.35 24.64 -5.67
C GLY A 169 -22.40 23.12 -5.51
N SER A 170 -21.46 22.40 -6.11
CA SER A 170 -21.33 20.94 -6.00
C SER A 170 -20.57 20.46 -4.74
N GLU A 171 -20.04 21.36 -3.92
CA GLU A 171 -19.26 21.02 -2.73
C GLU A 171 -20.02 21.30 -1.42
N VAL A 172 -19.68 20.53 -0.39
CA VAL A 172 -20.16 20.65 0.99
C VAL A 172 -18.99 20.60 1.96
N LEU A 173 -19.06 21.41 3.03
CA LEU A 173 -18.12 21.38 4.15
C LEU A 173 -18.65 20.43 5.22
N ILE A 174 -17.92 19.34 5.45
CA ILE A 174 -18.19 18.37 6.50
C ILE A 174 -17.50 18.85 7.78
N THR A 175 -18.26 19.10 8.84
CA THR A 175 -17.74 19.49 10.16
C THR A 175 -18.03 18.42 11.20
N PHE A 176 -17.04 18.07 12.02
CA PHE A 176 -17.16 16.91 12.93
C PHE A 176 -17.71 17.30 14.31
N ASP A 177 -18.79 16.63 14.71
CA ASP A 177 -19.54 17.02 15.91
C ASP A 177 -18.69 16.84 17.19
N GLY A 178 -18.57 17.91 17.97
CA GLY A 178 -17.74 17.94 19.19
C GLY A 178 -16.24 18.13 18.94
N TRP A 179 -15.81 18.38 17.70
CA TRP A 179 -14.43 18.70 17.34
C TRP A 179 -14.29 20.18 16.91
N ARG A 180 -13.14 20.79 17.15
CA ARG A 180 -12.90 22.23 16.90
C ARG A 180 -12.35 22.49 15.50
N GLY A 181 -13.07 22.09 14.46
CA GLY A 181 -12.72 22.35 13.05
C GLY A 181 -11.49 21.61 12.50
N ALA A 182 -10.65 21.04 13.36
CA ALA A 182 -9.34 20.47 12.99
C ALA A 182 -9.41 19.18 12.16
N PHE A 183 -10.60 18.65 11.89
CA PHE A 183 -10.85 17.44 11.10
C PHE A 183 -11.74 17.72 9.88
N ASP A 184 -12.26 18.95 9.78
CA ASP A 184 -13.25 19.34 8.78
C ASP A 184 -12.64 19.33 7.36
N TYR A 185 -13.46 19.00 6.37
CA TYR A 185 -13.02 18.97 4.98
C TYR A 185 -14.14 19.33 4.01
N TRP A 186 -13.75 19.85 2.85
CA TRP A 186 -14.63 19.94 1.69
C TRP A 186 -14.66 18.60 0.94
N CYS A 187 -15.84 18.21 0.49
CA CYS A 187 -16.03 17.15 -0.49
C CYS A 187 -17.18 17.52 -1.43
N ARG A 188 -17.27 16.83 -2.57
CA ARG A 188 -18.46 16.92 -3.42
C ARG A 188 -19.65 16.19 -2.79
N TYR A 189 -20.87 16.60 -3.12
CA TYR A 189 -22.10 15.94 -2.64
C TYR A 189 -22.22 14.46 -3.07
N ASP A 190 -21.52 14.05 -4.13
CA ASP A 190 -21.47 12.67 -4.65
C ASP A 190 -20.31 11.84 -4.07
N SER A 191 -19.64 12.34 -3.01
CA SER A 191 -18.59 11.62 -2.31
C SER A 191 -19.08 10.32 -1.67
N ARG A 192 -18.26 9.26 -1.74
CA ARG A 192 -18.52 7.97 -1.08
C ARG A 192 -18.09 7.95 0.39
N ASP A 193 -17.46 9.01 0.90
CA ASP A 193 -17.02 9.17 2.31
C ASP A 193 -18.16 9.60 3.26
N ILE A 194 -19.36 9.86 2.74
CA ILE A 194 -20.51 10.41 3.47
C ILE A 194 -21.75 9.53 3.33
N PHE A 195 -22.53 9.43 4.41
CA PHE A 195 -23.65 8.49 4.56
C PHE A 195 -24.83 9.12 5.30
N PRO A 196 -26.08 8.68 5.03
CA PRO A 196 -27.24 9.12 5.79
C PRO A 196 -27.15 8.67 7.26
N VAL A 197 -27.84 9.39 8.13
CA VAL A 197 -27.95 9.06 9.56
C VAL A 197 -28.50 7.64 9.76
N GLY A 198 -27.76 6.83 10.52
CA GLY A 198 -28.11 5.43 10.84
C GLY A 198 -27.45 4.38 9.93
N TRP A 199 -26.67 4.79 8.92
CA TRP A 199 -26.07 3.87 7.94
C TRP A 199 -25.06 2.88 8.57
N CYS A 200 -24.23 3.33 9.51
CA CYS A 200 -23.35 2.45 10.28
C CYS A 200 -24.13 1.40 11.08
N SER A 201 -25.25 1.79 11.70
CA SER A 201 -26.12 0.87 12.46
C SER A 201 -26.82 -0.15 11.56
N LEU A 202 -27.16 0.25 10.32
CA LEU A 202 -27.77 -0.64 9.32
C LEU A 202 -26.77 -1.62 8.69
N THR A 203 -25.49 -1.24 8.61
CA THR A 203 -24.43 -2.06 7.99
C THR A 203 -23.61 -2.89 8.98
N GLY A 204 -23.58 -2.55 10.27
CA GLY A 204 -22.63 -3.13 11.22
C GLY A 204 -21.22 -2.48 11.13
N ASP A 205 -21.18 -1.18 10.85
CA ASP A 205 -19.96 -0.37 10.82
C ASP A 205 -19.78 0.43 12.14
N ASN A 206 -18.55 0.83 12.44
CA ASN A 206 -18.15 1.37 13.74
C ASN A 206 -18.33 2.89 13.84
N LEU A 207 -19.57 3.33 14.08
CA LEU A 207 -19.88 4.73 14.37
C LEU A 207 -19.24 5.16 15.70
N GLN A 208 -18.30 6.12 15.65
CA GLN A 208 -17.77 6.77 16.85
C GLN A 208 -18.74 7.83 17.37
N PRO A 209 -18.94 7.97 18.70
CA PRO A 209 -19.75 9.05 19.25
C PRO A 209 -19.11 10.43 19.01
N PRO A 210 -19.88 11.53 19.10
CA PRO A 210 -19.35 12.89 19.00
C PRO A 210 -18.22 13.16 20.00
N GLY A 211 -17.27 14.02 19.62
CA GLY A 211 -16.15 14.40 20.49
C GLY A 211 -16.61 15.03 21.80
N THR A 212 -15.81 14.90 22.88
CA THR A 212 -16.16 15.32 24.26
C THR A 212 -16.39 16.83 24.47
N LYS A 213 -16.49 17.61 23.38
CA LYS A 213 -16.67 19.07 23.39
C LYS A 213 -17.90 19.51 22.57
N VAL A 214 -18.95 18.67 22.49
CA VAL A 214 -20.26 19.10 21.97
C VAL A 214 -20.81 20.21 22.88
N VAL A 215 -20.78 21.45 22.38
CA VAL A 215 -21.48 22.57 23.00
C VAL A 215 -22.95 22.46 22.58
N ILE A 216 -23.74 21.68 23.31
CA ILE A 216 -25.20 21.66 23.16
C ILE A 216 -25.72 23.08 23.49
N PRO A 217 -26.44 23.75 22.57
CA PRO A 217 -27.01 25.07 22.86
C PRO A 217 -28.07 24.96 23.97
N LYS A 218 -27.71 25.34 25.19
CA LYS A 218 -28.68 25.45 26.30
C LYS A 218 -29.60 26.64 26.07
N SER A 219 -30.71 26.44 25.38
CA SER A 219 -31.86 27.35 25.43
C SER A 219 -32.55 27.21 26.79
N PRO A 220 -32.61 28.25 27.64
CA PRO A 220 -33.33 28.19 28.90
C PRO A 220 -34.83 28.39 28.65
N LEU A 221 -35.58 27.28 28.55
CA LEU A 221 -37.02 27.30 28.75
C LEU A 221 -37.29 26.97 30.23
N PRO A 222 -38.05 27.81 30.97
CA PRO A 222 -38.36 27.54 32.37
C PRO A 222 -39.27 26.32 32.49
N ALA A 223 -39.04 25.49 33.50
CA ALA A 223 -39.88 24.33 33.76
C ALA A 223 -41.26 24.76 34.29
N SER A 224 -42.32 24.40 33.57
CA SER A 224 -43.69 24.41 34.09
C SER A 224 -44.02 23.01 34.59
N GLU A 225 -44.11 22.82 35.90
CA GLU A 225 -44.54 21.55 36.50
C GLU A 225 -46.00 21.26 36.12
N VAL A 226 -46.27 20.07 35.58
CA VAL A 226 -47.62 19.61 35.27
C VAL A 226 -48.10 18.74 36.43
N ASN A 227 -48.67 19.37 37.46
CA ASN A 227 -49.49 18.64 38.43
C ASN A 227 -50.93 18.51 37.90
N SER A 228 -51.58 17.38 38.18
CA SER A 228 -52.85 17.00 37.55
C SER A 228 -54.00 16.99 38.54
N GLU A 229 -54.95 17.92 38.43
CA GLU A 229 -56.27 17.79 39.06
C GLU A 229 -57.36 18.55 38.29
N LYS A 230 -58.63 18.25 38.57
CA LYS A 230 -59.82 18.64 37.77
C LYS A 230 -60.72 19.67 38.49
N PRO A 231 -61.67 20.33 37.79
CA PRO A 231 -62.01 21.72 38.08
C PRO A 231 -63.17 21.92 39.07
N SER A 232 -63.25 23.15 39.61
CA SER A 232 -64.45 23.76 40.19
C SER A 232 -64.60 25.22 39.75
N MET A 233 -65.70 25.87 40.12
CA MET A 233 -66.23 27.10 39.49
C MET A 233 -65.95 28.41 40.25
N HIS A 234 -66.39 29.53 39.64
CA HIS A 234 -66.56 30.90 40.19
C HIS A 234 -65.29 31.77 40.33
N SER A 235 -65.35 33.11 40.19
CA SER A 235 -66.28 33.97 39.42
C SER A 235 -65.81 35.43 39.34
N SER A 236 -66.03 36.09 38.19
CA SER A 236 -66.37 37.53 38.01
C SER A 236 -65.44 38.67 38.48
N THR A 237 -65.46 39.78 37.71
CA THR A 237 -65.26 41.21 38.12
C THR A 237 -63.86 41.68 38.60
N LYS A 238 -63.41 42.94 38.38
CA LYS A 238 -63.81 44.03 37.43
C LYS A 238 -62.73 45.14 37.36
N ALA A 239 -62.71 45.86 36.23
CA ALA A 239 -62.47 47.31 36.08
C ALA A 239 -61.07 47.96 36.32
N GLY A 240 -60.89 49.09 35.63
CA GLY A 240 -59.94 50.18 35.96
C GLY A 240 -58.58 50.12 35.25
N LEU A 241 -57.94 51.22 34.81
CA LEU A 241 -58.32 52.46 34.07
C LEU A 241 -57.06 53.36 34.03
N GLY A 242 -56.94 54.24 33.01
CA GLY A 242 -55.87 55.27 32.90
C GLY A 242 -54.79 54.91 31.85
N HIS A 243 -54.60 55.67 30.76
CA HIS A 243 -54.11 57.07 30.63
C HIS A 243 -52.68 57.32 31.13
N GLN A 244 -51.86 58.17 30.51
CA GLN A 244 -51.65 58.57 29.09
C GLN A 244 -50.40 59.50 29.07
N GLN A 245 -49.72 59.64 27.92
CA GLN A 245 -48.82 60.75 27.50
C GLN A 245 -47.79 61.36 28.49
N GLY A 246 -46.50 61.14 28.21
CA GLY A 246 -45.36 61.78 28.88
C GLY A 246 -45.03 63.22 28.45
N GLN A 247 -43.79 63.70 28.72
CA GLN A 247 -43.25 64.93 28.11
C GLN A 247 -41.71 65.05 28.08
N ARG A 248 -41.22 66.06 27.32
CA ARG A 248 -39.82 66.32 26.91
C ARG A 248 -39.00 67.12 27.94
N ARG A 249 -37.66 66.92 27.96
CA ARG A 249 -36.53 67.92 27.88
C ARG A 249 -35.21 67.28 28.39
N ARG A 250 -33.96 67.65 28.04
CA ARG A 250 -33.27 68.40 26.95
C ARG A 250 -31.75 68.44 27.30
N LYS A 251 -30.84 67.98 26.43
CA LYS A 251 -29.41 68.42 26.21
C LYS A 251 -28.40 68.37 27.40
N THR A 252 -27.06 68.33 27.24
CA THR A 252 -26.07 68.41 26.12
C THR A 252 -24.97 67.33 26.27
N GLY A 253 -24.11 66.96 25.31
CA GLY A 253 -24.00 67.34 23.88
C GLY A 253 -22.67 68.00 23.43
N LYS A 254 -21.67 67.23 22.94
CA LYS A 254 -20.47 67.73 22.21
C LYS A 254 -20.09 66.78 21.03
N LYS A 255 -19.34 67.27 20.02
CA LYS A 255 -19.03 66.58 18.73
C LYS A 255 -17.57 66.77 18.28
N ARG A 256 -17.02 65.79 17.53
CA ARG A 256 -16.08 65.83 16.35
C ARG A 256 -15.49 64.41 16.16
N GLY A 257 -15.06 63.90 15.00
CA GLY A 257 -15.00 64.36 13.59
C GLY A 257 -14.72 63.16 12.65
N ARG A 258 -14.66 63.31 11.31
CA ARG A 258 -14.58 62.20 10.30
C ARG A 258 -13.70 62.60 9.09
N THR A 259 -13.31 61.64 8.23
CA THR A 259 -12.79 61.74 6.82
C THR A 259 -11.26 62.00 6.65
N THR A 260 -10.50 61.56 5.61
CA THR A 260 -10.70 60.69 4.39
C THR A 260 -9.38 60.13 3.76
N LYS A 261 -9.48 59.38 2.63
CA LYS A 261 -8.44 58.63 1.83
C LYS A 261 -7.40 59.45 1.03
N THR A 262 -6.22 58.84 0.74
CA THR A 262 -5.45 58.67 -0.56
C THR A 262 -4.18 57.79 -0.28
N LEU A 263 -3.55 56.91 -1.10
CA LEU A 263 -3.08 56.83 -2.52
C LEU A 263 -1.73 57.56 -2.79
N ILE A 264 -0.68 57.03 -3.48
CA ILE A 264 -0.40 55.74 -4.19
C ILE A 264 0.88 55.02 -3.59
N HIS A 265 1.96 54.45 -4.20
CA HIS A 265 2.50 54.16 -5.57
C HIS A 265 3.56 52.98 -5.59
N HIS A 266 4.47 52.88 -6.59
CA HIS A 266 5.53 51.82 -6.77
C HIS A 266 6.96 52.39 -7.02
N PRO A 267 8.06 51.60 -6.91
CA PRO A 267 8.93 51.30 -8.08
C PRO A 267 9.76 49.96 -8.06
N MET A 268 10.57 49.72 -9.12
CA MET A 268 11.54 48.63 -9.43
C MET A 268 12.54 49.15 -10.51
N PRO A 269 13.67 48.51 -10.94
CA PRO A 269 14.49 47.40 -10.38
C PRO A 269 16.06 47.55 -10.44
N THR A 270 16.83 46.77 -9.62
CA THR A 270 18.27 46.33 -9.84
C THR A 270 19.40 47.40 -9.89
N PRO A 271 20.75 47.09 -9.90
CA PRO A 271 21.46 45.79 -9.93
C PRO A 271 22.74 45.56 -9.02
N SER A 272 23.12 44.28 -8.89
CA SER A 272 24.51 43.74 -8.76
C SER A 272 25.30 43.69 -7.42
N LYS A 273 26.08 42.59 -7.28
CA LYS A 273 27.17 42.27 -6.29
C LYS A 273 26.74 42.10 -4.82
N SER A 274 27.33 41.20 -4.02
CA SER A 274 28.29 40.09 -4.25
C SER A 274 28.15 39.01 -3.16
N VAL A 275 28.71 37.81 -3.38
CA VAL A 275 28.50 36.60 -2.53
C VAL A 275 29.44 36.55 -1.33
N GLU A 276 28.92 36.17 -0.15
CA GLU A 276 29.68 35.52 0.94
C GLU A 276 29.01 34.19 1.37
N PRO A 277 29.78 33.19 1.86
CA PRO A 277 29.28 31.83 2.02
C PRO A 277 28.67 31.52 3.40
N LEU A 278 27.44 30.97 3.41
CA LEU A 278 26.84 30.38 4.61
C LEU A 278 27.62 29.14 5.07
N LYS A 279 28.00 29.12 6.36
CA LYS A 279 28.88 28.09 6.94
C LYS A 279 28.11 26.81 7.29
N PHE A 280 28.43 25.71 6.60
CA PHE A 280 27.92 24.38 6.92
C PHE A 280 28.43 23.87 8.30
N PRO A 281 27.53 23.38 9.19
CA PRO A 281 27.95 22.67 10.39
C PRO A 281 28.64 21.34 10.05
N ARG A 282 29.96 21.26 10.19
CA ARG A 282 30.70 20.01 9.98
C ARG A 282 30.37 18.99 11.08
N LYS A 283 29.98 17.78 10.68
CA LYS A 283 29.82 16.63 11.58
C LYS A 283 31.13 16.36 12.32
N ARG A 284 31.07 16.18 13.65
CA ARG A 284 32.25 15.82 14.46
C ARG A 284 32.62 14.35 14.19
N GLY A 285 33.87 14.10 13.83
CA GLY A 285 34.42 12.75 13.67
C GLY A 285 34.78 12.10 15.01
N PRO A 286 35.07 10.78 15.04
CA PRO A 286 35.47 10.07 16.25
C PRO A 286 36.80 10.57 16.82
N LYS A 287 36.96 10.56 18.15
CA LYS A 287 38.25 10.82 18.82
C LYS A 287 39.18 9.60 18.73
N PRO A 288 40.50 9.79 18.57
CA PRO A 288 41.48 8.70 18.56
C PRO A 288 41.92 8.30 19.98
N GLY A 289 42.41 7.07 20.13
CA GLY A 289 43.31 6.67 21.23
C GLY A 289 42.70 5.78 22.32
N SER A 290 42.83 4.46 22.16
CA SER A 290 42.93 3.50 23.28
C SER A 290 43.98 2.43 22.94
N LYS A 291 44.55 1.79 23.97
CA LYS A 291 45.86 1.12 23.88
C LYS A 291 45.78 -0.34 23.42
N ARG A 292 46.71 -0.76 22.55
CA ARG A 292 46.97 -2.19 22.26
C ARG A 292 47.71 -2.87 23.43
N LYS A 293 47.41 -4.15 23.66
CA LYS A 293 48.28 -5.12 24.36
C LYS A 293 48.26 -6.46 23.57
N PRO A 294 49.20 -7.40 23.82
CA PRO A 294 49.82 -8.17 22.75
C PRO A 294 49.13 -9.50 22.36
N ARG A 295 49.72 -10.12 21.33
CA ARG A 295 49.34 -11.35 20.64
C ARG A 295 50.06 -12.56 21.28
N THR A 296 49.35 -13.68 21.48
CA THR A 296 49.94 -14.97 21.90
C THR A 296 49.91 -15.97 20.73
N LEU A 297 50.71 -17.03 20.82
CA LEU A 297 51.09 -17.91 19.69
C LEU A 297 50.26 -19.20 19.56
N LEU A 298 50.54 -19.91 18.44
CA LEU A 298 50.19 -21.29 18.07
C LEU A 298 50.54 -22.28 19.22
N ASN A 299 50.05 -23.54 19.31
CA ASN A 299 49.71 -24.59 18.34
C ASN A 299 48.98 -25.74 19.11
N PRO A 300 48.71 -26.97 18.59
CA PRO A 300 48.45 -27.46 17.22
C PRO A 300 47.07 -28.19 17.14
N ALA A 301 46.85 -29.07 16.14
CA ALA A 301 45.60 -29.84 15.95
C ALA A 301 45.72 -31.33 16.37
N PRO A 302 44.62 -32.03 16.74
CA PRO A 302 44.55 -33.48 16.88
C PRO A 302 44.03 -34.20 15.62
N THR A 303 44.40 -35.47 15.47
CA THR A 303 44.13 -36.37 14.34
C THR A 303 42.73 -37.00 14.32
N SER A 304 42.25 -37.35 13.12
CA SER A 304 41.09 -38.22 12.90
C SER A 304 41.32 -39.67 13.35
N PRO A 305 40.27 -40.39 13.74
CA PRO A 305 40.16 -41.84 13.60
C PRO A 305 39.19 -42.25 12.46
N THR A 306 39.36 -43.48 11.97
CA THR A 306 38.62 -44.09 10.85
C THR A 306 37.50 -45.02 11.37
N THR A 307 36.71 -45.61 10.45
CA THR A 307 36.05 -46.94 10.60
C THR A 307 34.57 -46.99 11.02
N SER A 308 33.70 -46.98 9.99
CA SER A 308 32.47 -47.78 9.78
C SER A 308 31.39 -47.99 10.86
N THR A 309 30.15 -47.55 10.53
CA THR A 309 28.82 -48.21 10.73
C THR A 309 28.33 -48.61 12.14
N PRO A 310 27.01 -48.69 12.42
CA PRO A 310 25.87 -48.72 11.48
C PRO A 310 24.86 -47.56 11.65
N GLU A 311 23.73 -47.63 10.95
CA GLU A 311 22.57 -46.74 11.12
C GLU A 311 21.82 -47.03 12.43
N PRO A 312 21.29 -46.02 13.14
CA PRO A 312 20.33 -46.19 14.23
C PRO A 312 18.87 -45.92 13.76
N ASP A 313 17.93 -46.75 14.23
CA ASP A 313 16.52 -46.73 13.83
C ASP A 313 15.77 -45.42 14.12
N THR A 314 14.78 -45.12 13.27
CA THR A 314 13.84 -44.01 13.46
C THR A 314 12.76 -44.32 14.50
N SER A 315 13.08 -44.26 15.79
CA SER A 315 12.07 -44.10 16.84
C SER A 315 12.59 -43.35 18.08
N THR A 316 11.68 -42.73 18.83
CA THR A 316 11.91 -42.02 20.11
C THR A 316 12.93 -40.87 20.10
N VAL A 317 12.46 -39.66 19.81
CA VAL A 317 13.12 -38.39 20.22
C VAL A 317 12.12 -37.58 21.04
N PRO A 318 12.42 -37.18 22.30
CA PRO A 318 11.56 -36.30 23.07
C PRO A 318 11.52 -34.89 22.45
N GLN A 319 10.33 -34.32 22.29
CA GLN A 319 10.17 -32.93 21.88
C GLN A 319 10.30 -32.00 23.09
N ASP A 320 11.49 -31.44 23.33
CA ASP A 320 11.60 -30.00 23.62
C ASP A 320 13.05 -29.46 23.54
N ALA A 321 13.18 -28.13 23.67
CA ALA A 321 14.44 -27.40 23.89
C ALA A 321 15.48 -27.34 22.73
N ALA A 322 15.04 -26.98 21.53
CA ALA A 322 15.91 -26.41 20.49
C ALA A 322 15.25 -25.23 19.77
N THR A 323 15.38 -24.01 20.33
CA THR A 323 14.78 -22.79 19.75
C THR A 323 15.55 -22.31 18.51
N ILE A 324 15.34 -22.98 17.38
CA ILE A 324 15.76 -22.51 16.06
C ILE A 324 15.01 -21.20 15.76
N PRO A 325 15.69 -20.08 15.43
CA PRO A 325 15.02 -18.87 14.98
C PRO A 325 14.22 -19.15 13.71
N SER A 326 12.90 -18.93 13.73
CA SER A 326 12.00 -19.24 12.61
C SER A 326 12.39 -18.53 11.30
N SER A 327 13.15 -17.43 11.38
CA SER A 327 13.79 -16.74 10.25
C SER A 327 14.80 -17.58 9.47
N ALA A 328 15.31 -18.69 10.01
CA ALA A 328 16.25 -19.58 9.33
C ALA A 328 15.58 -20.60 8.38
N MET A 329 14.27 -20.85 8.51
CA MET A 329 13.60 -21.97 7.83
C MET A 329 12.98 -21.64 6.46
N GLN A 330 13.20 -20.45 5.90
CA GLN A 330 12.67 -20.05 4.58
C GLN A 330 13.72 -19.40 3.67
N ALA A 331 14.91 -20.00 3.57
CA ALA A 331 15.78 -19.76 2.43
C ALA A 331 15.08 -20.28 1.16
N PRO A 332 14.96 -19.48 0.07
CA PRO A 332 14.20 -19.91 -1.11
C PRO A 332 14.85 -21.12 -1.77
N THR A 333 14.05 -22.19 -1.94
CA THR A 333 14.44 -23.37 -2.70
C THR A 333 14.08 -23.20 -4.18
N VAL A 334 14.84 -23.84 -5.06
CA VAL A 334 14.64 -23.84 -6.52
C VAL A 334 15.06 -25.19 -7.10
N CYS A 335 14.43 -25.59 -8.20
CA CYS A 335 14.92 -26.64 -9.09
C CYS A 335 15.24 -26.00 -10.45
N ILE A 336 16.40 -26.32 -11.02
CA ILE A 336 16.84 -25.86 -12.36
C ILE A 336 17.08 -27.08 -13.23
N TYR A 337 16.40 -27.18 -14.36
CA TYR A 337 16.47 -28.30 -15.29
C TYR A 337 17.56 -28.07 -16.35
N LEU A 338 18.18 -29.14 -16.83
CA LEU A 338 19.26 -29.13 -17.80
C LEU A 338 18.78 -29.65 -19.16
N ASN A 339 18.95 -28.85 -20.21
CA ASN A 339 18.62 -29.22 -21.58
C ASN A 339 19.77 -29.97 -22.27
N LYS A 340 19.90 -31.25 -21.96
CA LYS A 340 20.91 -32.15 -22.57
C LYS A 340 20.83 -32.21 -24.11
N ASN A 341 19.66 -31.94 -24.68
CA ASN A 341 19.39 -32.02 -26.11
C ASN A 341 19.74 -30.72 -26.87
N GLY A 342 19.80 -29.58 -26.16
CA GLY A 342 20.04 -28.25 -26.72
C GLY A 342 21.41 -28.03 -27.36
N SER A 343 21.64 -26.78 -27.77
CA SER A 343 22.96 -26.31 -28.21
C SER A 343 23.85 -26.08 -27.00
N THR A 344 24.96 -26.81 -26.92
CA THR A 344 25.96 -26.63 -25.84
C THR A 344 26.93 -25.48 -26.13
N GLY A 345 26.84 -24.82 -27.29
CA GLY A 345 27.76 -23.76 -27.71
C GLY A 345 29.19 -24.28 -27.97
N PRO A 346 30.14 -23.39 -28.34
CA PRO A 346 31.53 -23.76 -28.61
C PRO A 346 32.38 -23.97 -27.34
N HIS A 347 31.83 -23.68 -26.15
CA HIS A 347 32.59 -23.66 -24.90
C HIS A 347 32.40 -24.92 -24.03
N LEU A 348 31.32 -25.69 -24.22
CA LEU A 348 30.97 -26.87 -23.41
C LEU A 348 30.98 -28.16 -24.23
N ASP A 349 31.50 -29.24 -23.64
CA ASP A 349 31.52 -30.57 -24.22
C ASP A 349 30.17 -31.27 -24.07
N LYS A 350 29.50 -31.52 -25.20
CA LYS A 350 28.19 -32.20 -25.23
C LYS A 350 28.23 -33.61 -24.64
N LYS A 351 29.37 -34.31 -24.68
CA LYS A 351 29.50 -35.64 -24.04
C LYS A 351 29.49 -35.55 -22.51
N LYS A 352 30.15 -34.52 -21.94
CA LYS A 352 30.11 -34.26 -20.49
C LYS A 352 28.74 -33.77 -20.04
N ILE A 353 28.10 -32.87 -20.79
CA ILE A 353 26.75 -32.37 -20.49
C ILE A 353 25.70 -33.50 -20.42
N GLN A 354 25.83 -34.55 -21.26
CA GLN A 354 24.95 -35.71 -21.23
C GLN A 354 25.11 -36.58 -19.95
N GLN A 355 26.28 -36.52 -19.28
CA GLN A 355 26.58 -37.25 -18.04
C GLN A 355 26.12 -36.54 -16.76
N LEU A 356 25.73 -35.25 -16.84
CA LEU A 356 25.16 -34.49 -15.72
C LEU A 356 23.78 -35.01 -15.31
N PRO A 357 23.26 -34.68 -14.12
CA PRO A 357 21.84 -34.89 -13.80
C PRO A 357 20.92 -34.05 -14.70
N ASP A 358 19.67 -34.47 -14.86
CA ASP A 358 18.68 -33.72 -15.67
C ASP A 358 18.19 -32.44 -14.97
N HIS A 359 18.51 -32.26 -13.68
CA HIS A 359 18.21 -31.07 -12.90
C HIS A 359 19.13 -30.92 -11.68
N PHE A 360 19.17 -29.70 -11.13
CA PHE A 360 19.86 -29.31 -9.90
C PHE A 360 18.84 -28.76 -8.90
N GLY A 361 18.80 -29.31 -7.69
CA GLY A 361 17.76 -29.05 -6.68
C GLY A 361 16.70 -30.18 -6.61
N PRO A 362 15.57 -29.98 -5.90
CA PRO A 362 15.18 -28.77 -5.17
C PRO A 362 16.06 -28.50 -3.95
N ALA A 363 16.81 -27.40 -3.96
CA ALA A 363 17.71 -27.01 -2.86
C ALA A 363 17.82 -25.48 -2.73
N ARG A 364 18.55 -24.98 -1.71
CA ARG A 364 18.79 -23.53 -1.51
C ARG A 364 19.27 -22.87 -2.81
N ALA A 365 18.69 -21.73 -3.17
CA ALA A 365 19.01 -21.03 -4.42
C ALA A 365 20.51 -20.71 -4.61
N SER A 366 21.27 -20.49 -3.53
CA SER A 366 22.73 -20.31 -3.59
C SER A 366 23.48 -21.59 -3.98
N VAL A 367 23.06 -22.74 -3.44
CA VAL A 367 23.63 -24.07 -3.75
C VAL A 367 23.29 -24.50 -5.17
N VAL A 368 22.05 -24.28 -5.63
CA VAL A 368 21.65 -24.66 -7.00
C VAL A 368 22.37 -23.79 -8.04
N LEU A 369 22.58 -22.50 -7.76
CA LEU A 369 23.43 -21.66 -8.61
C LEU A 369 24.88 -22.16 -8.63
N GLN A 370 25.44 -22.52 -7.48
CA GLN A 370 26.79 -23.08 -7.37
C GLN A 370 26.94 -24.35 -8.22
N GLN A 371 26.01 -25.30 -8.08
CA GLN A 371 26.03 -26.58 -8.80
C GLN A 371 25.92 -26.38 -10.31
N ALA A 372 24.98 -25.55 -10.78
CA ALA A 372 24.80 -25.28 -12.21
C ALA A 372 26.02 -24.57 -12.84
N VAL A 373 26.62 -23.60 -12.13
CA VAL A 373 27.82 -22.89 -12.62
C VAL A 373 29.06 -23.79 -12.59
N GLN A 374 29.24 -24.60 -11.53
CA GLN A 374 30.33 -25.56 -11.43
C GLN A 374 30.23 -26.62 -12.54
N ALA A 375 29.03 -27.14 -12.80
CA ALA A 375 28.80 -28.08 -13.91
C ALA A 375 29.17 -27.49 -15.28
N CYS A 376 28.94 -26.20 -15.53
CA CYS A 376 29.42 -25.53 -16.75
C CYS A 376 30.96 -25.44 -16.83
N ILE A 377 31.65 -25.27 -15.70
CA ILE A 377 33.12 -25.25 -15.64
C ILE A 377 33.69 -26.65 -15.89
N ASP A 378 33.14 -27.68 -15.23
CA ASP A 378 33.60 -29.06 -15.36
C ASP A 378 33.33 -29.62 -16.77
N CYS A 379 32.20 -29.23 -17.35
CA CYS A 379 31.84 -29.56 -18.74
C CYS A 379 32.57 -28.72 -19.80
N ALA A 380 33.37 -27.72 -19.43
CA ALA A 380 34.08 -26.90 -20.40
C ALA A 380 35.13 -27.69 -21.20
N TYR A 381 35.40 -27.25 -22.43
CA TYR A 381 36.63 -27.59 -23.14
C TYR A 381 37.85 -26.84 -22.57
N HIS A 382 37.65 -25.58 -22.16
CA HIS A 382 38.68 -24.71 -21.58
C HIS A 382 38.13 -24.04 -20.33
N GLN A 383 38.40 -24.60 -19.14
CA GLN A 383 37.84 -24.07 -17.88
C GLN A 383 38.17 -22.59 -17.66
N LYS A 384 39.41 -22.18 -17.98
CA LYS A 384 39.89 -20.79 -17.92
C LYS A 384 39.01 -19.79 -18.68
N THR A 385 38.40 -20.21 -19.81
CA THR A 385 37.50 -19.37 -20.61
C THR A 385 36.12 -19.24 -19.96
N VAL A 386 35.55 -20.33 -19.45
CA VAL A 386 34.26 -20.29 -18.74
C VAL A 386 34.37 -19.53 -17.42
N PHE A 387 35.49 -19.72 -16.71
CA PHE A 387 35.78 -19.04 -15.45
C PHE A 387 35.95 -17.52 -15.63
N SER A 388 36.53 -17.05 -16.74
CA SER A 388 36.68 -15.60 -17.00
C SER A 388 35.38 -14.89 -17.38
N PHE A 389 34.32 -15.62 -17.73
CA PHE A 389 32.97 -15.06 -17.87
C PHE A 389 32.30 -14.73 -16.53
N LEU A 390 32.84 -15.27 -15.42
CA LEU A 390 32.30 -15.13 -14.08
C LEU A 390 33.00 -13.97 -13.34
N LYS A 391 32.25 -13.25 -12.51
CA LYS A 391 32.78 -12.12 -11.73
C LYS A 391 32.75 -12.43 -10.25
N GLN A 392 33.85 -12.13 -9.56
CA GLN A 392 33.97 -12.35 -8.14
C GLN A 392 32.92 -11.53 -7.38
N GLY A 393 32.16 -12.22 -6.53
CA GLY A 393 31.15 -11.65 -5.67
C GLY A 393 31.51 -11.78 -4.19
N HIS A 394 30.55 -11.40 -3.35
CA HIS A 394 30.63 -11.52 -1.90
C HIS A 394 29.34 -12.18 -1.38
N GLY A 395 29.46 -13.07 -0.40
CA GLY A 395 28.34 -13.69 0.32
C GLY A 395 27.57 -14.79 -0.42
N GLY A 396 28.05 -15.28 -1.57
CA GLY A 396 27.59 -16.52 -2.19
C GLY A 396 28.54 -17.69 -1.96
N GLU A 397 28.17 -18.87 -2.46
CA GLU A 397 28.97 -20.10 -2.35
C GLU A 397 30.25 -20.04 -3.21
N VAL A 398 31.20 -20.93 -2.95
CA VAL A 398 32.47 -21.04 -3.71
C VAL A 398 32.33 -21.96 -4.92
N ILE A 399 32.94 -21.57 -6.04
CA ILE A 399 33.20 -22.43 -7.21
C ILE A 399 34.71 -22.51 -7.47
N SER A 400 35.16 -23.54 -8.18
CA SER A 400 36.58 -23.72 -8.53
C SER A 400 36.78 -24.20 -9.96
N ALA A 401 37.92 -23.82 -10.54
CA ALA A 401 38.41 -24.31 -11.83
C ALA A 401 39.88 -24.72 -11.70
N VAL A 402 40.31 -25.69 -12.51
CA VAL A 402 41.71 -26.09 -12.64
C VAL A 402 42.20 -25.73 -14.04
N PHE A 403 43.20 -24.85 -14.11
CA PHE A 403 43.88 -24.48 -15.34
C PHE A 403 45.32 -24.06 -15.03
N ASP A 404 46.20 -24.07 -16.04
CA ASP A 404 47.64 -23.80 -15.89
C ASP A 404 48.36 -24.68 -14.83
N ARG A 405 47.74 -25.80 -14.41
CA ARG A 405 48.09 -26.72 -13.30
C ARG A 405 47.83 -26.20 -11.89
N GLU A 406 47.16 -25.06 -11.73
CA GLU A 406 46.74 -24.51 -10.43
C GLU A 406 45.21 -24.60 -10.24
N GLN A 407 44.75 -24.57 -8.99
CA GLN A 407 43.33 -24.49 -8.64
C GLN A 407 42.96 -23.04 -8.31
N HIS A 408 42.07 -22.48 -9.12
CA HIS A 408 41.54 -21.13 -8.93
C HIS A 408 40.13 -21.20 -8.35
N THR A 409 39.83 -20.36 -7.34
CA THR A 409 38.53 -20.30 -6.68
C THR A 409 37.89 -18.93 -6.85
N LEU A 410 36.55 -18.90 -6.92
CA LEU A 410 35.78 -17.68 -7.05
C LEU A 410 34.52 -17.78 -6.17
N ASN A 411 34.27 -16.74 -5.37
CA ASN A 411 33.03 -16.62 -4.62
C ASN A 411 31.95 -16.08 -5.55
N LEU A 412 30.82 -16.78 -5.66
CA LEU A 412 29.65 -16.26 -6.34
C LEU A 412 29.05 -15.08 -5.53
N PRO A 413 28.27 -14.19 -6.16
CA PRO A 413 27.53 -13.17 -5.42
C PRO A 413 26.41 -13.78 -4.56
N ALA A 414 26.09 -13.14 -3.44
CA ALA A 414 25.02 -13.56 -2.54
C ALA A 414 23.67 -13.70 -3.27
N VAL A 415 23.12 -14.92 -3.30
CA VAL A 415 21.83 -15.21 -3.94
C VAL A 415 20.68 -14.84 -3.00
N ASN A 416 19.96 -13.76 -3.35
CA ASN A 416 18.83 -13.25 -2.58
C ASN A 416 17.45 -13.64 -3.14
N SER A 417 17.38 -14.28 -4.32
CA SER A 417 16.13 -14.61 -5.00
C SER A 417 16.32 -15.68 -6.07
N ILE A 418 15.25 -16.41 -6.38
CA ILE A 418 15.20 -17.39 -7.49
C ILE A 418 15.41 -16.69 -8.85
N THR A 419 14.81 -15.50 -9.02
CA THR A 419 15.00 -14.67 -10.21
C THR A 419 16.46 -14.32 -10.44
N TYR A 420 17.24 -14.08 -9.38
CA TYR A 420 18.68 -13.85 -9.52
C TYR A 420 19.42 -15.07 -10.11
N VAL A 421 19.10 -16.29 -9.64
CA VAL A 421 19.67 -17.54 -10.19
C VAL A 421 19.36 -17.65 -11.68
N LEU A 422 18.09 -17.49 -12.05
CA LEU A 422 17.65 -17.61 -13.45
C LEU A 422 18.35 -16.60 -14.36
N ARG A 423 18.44 -15.32 -13.96
CA ARG A 423 19.11 -14.29 -14.79
C ARG A 423 20.63 -14.38 -14.79
N PHE A 424 21.24 -14.97 -13.75
CA PHE A 424 22.66 -15.29 -13.75
C PHE A 424 22.96 -16.41 -14.75
N LEU A 425 22.16 -17.49 -14.72
CA LEU A 425 22.31 -18.62 -15.64
C LEU A 425 21.97 -18.24 -17.09
N GLU A 426 20.90 -17.47 -17.33
CA GLU A 426 20.58 -16.84 -18.62
C GLU A 426 21.79 -16.10 -19.22
N LYS A 427 22.42 -15.24 -18.41
CA LYS A 427 23.60 -14.47 -18.84
C LYS A 427 24.84 -15.35 -19.04
N LEU A 428 25.02 -16.40 -18.25
CA LEU A 428 26.10 -17.36 -18.41
C LEU A 428 25.93 -18.18 -19.69
N CYS A 429 24.71 -18.69 -19.95
CA CYS A 429 24.35 -19.37 -21.21
C CYS A 429 24.62 -18.48 -22.43
N HIS A 430 24.24 -17.20 -22.38
CA HIS A 430 24.51 -16.25 -23.45
C HIS A 430 26.02 -16.07 -23.71
N ASN A 431 26.83 -15.89 -22.66
CA ASN A 431 28.29 -15.81 -22.78
C ASN A 431 28.89 -17.11 -23.34
N LEU A 432 28.35 -18.27 -22.96
CA LEU A 432 28.75 -19.60 -23.45
C LEU A 432 28.23 -19.90 -24.87
N ARG A 433 27.30 -19.09 -25.40
CA ARG A 433 26.52 -19.31 -26.64
C ARG A 433 25.76 -20.65 -26.61
N SER A 434 25.25 -20.99 -25.43
CA SER A 434 24.54 -22.22 -25.09
C SER A 434 23.09 -21.89 -24.73
N ASP A 435 22.38 -21.22 -25.64
CA ASP A 435 21.03 -20.72 -25.39
C ASP A 435 20.06 -21.88 -25.08
N ASN A 436 19.20 -21.67 -24.08
CA ASN A 436 18.28 -22.67 -23.52
C ASN A 436 18.94 -23.92 -22.89
N LEU A 437 20.21 -23.85 -22.45
CA LEU A 437 20.87 -24.93 -21.70
C LEU A 437 20.22 -25.19 -20.32
N PHE A 438 19.70 -24.16 -19.66
CA PHE A 438 19.00 -24.27 -18.38
C PHE A 438 17.54 -23.81 -18.48
N GLY A 439 16.66 -24.42 -17.68
CA GLY A 439 15.23 -24.11 -17.63
C GLY A 439 14.66 -24.15 -16.21
N ASN A 440 13.51 -23.51 -16.01
CA ASN A 440 12.74 -23.53 -14.76
C ASN A 440 11.64 -24.61 -14.73
N GLN A 441 11.52 -25.41 -15.79
CA GLN A 441 10.61 -26.54 -15.94
C GLN A 441 11.33 -27.70 -16.66
N PRO A 442 10.87 -28.96 -16.51
CA PRO A 442 11.44 -30.10 -17.24
C PRO A 442 11.36 -29.91 -18.76
N PHE A 443 12.44 -30.24 -19.47
CA PHE A 443 12.46 -30.21 -20.94
C PHE A 443 11.72 -31.43 -21.52
N THR A 444 10.52 -31.23 -22.02
CA THR A 444 9.78 -32.26 -22.78
C THR A 444 10.37 -32.44 -24.18
N GLN A 445 10.35 -33.66 -24.69
CA GLN A 445 11.16 -34.08 -25.84
C GLN A 445 10.69 -33.56 -27.21
N ASN A 446 9.62 -32.76 -27.29
CA ASN A 446 8.97 -32.31 -28.52
C ASN A 446 8.52 -30.83 -28.43
N SER A 447 9.45 -29.89 -28.59
CA SER A 447 9.15 -28.45 -28.64
C SER A 447 10.14 -27.64 -29.49
N HIS A 448 10.44 -28.11 -30.71
CA HIS A 448 11.05 -27.25 -31.72
C HIS A 448 10.11 -26.10 -32.11
N MET A 449 10.69 -24.93 -32.37
CA MET A 449 10.06 -23.72 -32.91
C MET A 449 9.16 -22.91 -31.95
N GLN A 450 9.80 -22.16 -31.04
CA GLN A 450 9.50 -20.73 -30.92
C GLN A 450 10.66 -19.94 -31.52
N ARG A 451 10.35 -18.97 -32.39
CA ARG A 451 11.36 -18.16 -33.10
C ARG A 451 11.94 -17.08 -32.20
N SER A 452 13.23 -16.81 -32.38
CA SER A 452 13.87 -15.57 -31.95
C SER A 452 13.21 -14.37 -32.63
N HIS A 453 12.38 -13.61 -31.89
CA HIS A 453 11.93 -12.28 -32.33
C HIS A 453 13.07 -11.27 -32.17
N GLN A 454 13.92 -11.25 -33.19
CA GLN A 454 14.96 -10.24 -33.35
C GLN A 454 14.29 -8.89 -33.63
N TYR A 455 14.70 -7.83 -32.93
CA TYR A 455 14.21 -6.48 -33.18
C TYR A 455 14.72 -6.03 -34.56
N ASP A 456 13.80 -5.73 -35.48
CA ASP A 456 14.10 -4.99 -36.71
C ASP A 456 13.64 -3.53 -36.50
N HIS A 457 14.51 -2.60 -36.86
CA HIS A 457 14.40 -1.20 -36.42
C HIS A 457 14.89 -0.24 -37.51
N ASP A 458 14.35 -0.34 -38.73
CA ASP A 458 14.44 0.77 -39.70
C ASP A 458 13.41 0.76 -40.85
N ARG A 459 12.41 1.66 -40.75
CA ARG A 459 12.08 2.65 -41.80
C ARG A 459 10.82 3.48 -41.46
N TYR A 460 11.02 4.78 -41.30
CA TYR A 460 10.02 5.80 -41.60
C TYR A 460 10.70 6.96 -42.33
N LEU A 461 10.42 7.11 -43.62
CA LEU A 461 10.80 8.28 -44.42
C LEU A 461 9.50 8.89 -44.99
N PRO A 462 9.22 10.18 -44.74
CA PRO A 462 7.98 10.80 -45.17
C PRO A 462 8.07 11.38 -46.59
N GLY A 463 6.98 11.24 -47.33
CA GLY A 463 6.59 12.20 -48.37
C GLY A 463 6.72 11.73 -49.82
N ARG A 464 5.59 11.76 -50.53
CA ARG A 464 5.38 12.72 -51.62
C ARG A 464 3.89 12.86 -51.97
N SER A 465 3.48 14.07 -52.34
CA SER A 465 2.34 14.31 -53.24
C SER A 465 2.74 13.85 -54.65
N TRP A 466 1.82 13.48 -55.55
CA TRP A 466 0.45 13.98 -55.74
C TRP A 466 -0.57 12.85 -55.91
#